data_AF-A0A395K1M4-F1
#
_entry.id   AF-A0A395K1M4-F1
#
_cell.length_a   1.000
_cell.length_b   1.000
_cell.length_c   1.000
_cell.angle_alpha   90.00
_cell.angle_beta   90.00
_cell.angle_gamma   90.00
#
_symmetry.space_group_name_H-M   'P 1'
#
loop_
_entity.id
_entity.type
_entity.pdbx_description
1 polymer ?
#
loop_
_entity_poly.entity_id
_entity_poly.type
_entity_poly.pdbx_seq_one_letter_code
_entity_poly.pdbx_strand_id
1 'polypeptide(L)'
;MKRKKNRIIKNISLGITLSIFLLISCNNYKKEAGANKQVVAEVLDNQKDSKVVESKKEEIKTRTYKMKDGTALVYNLDAKGIVGFDDWNDYAIVNSEIVNFKKVNFKTTEARMRHLNYRIANLSNTIPPYLKTEEVLEDVADIQKEYKELIEDTNASEKEVAENLEEVYEKFDDLKEELNETMERYIKIHDDAIEEFIEEYKEGKIMAAIEEYNEEIKELDKMIEKK
;
A
#
# COMPACT_ATOMS: atom_id res chain seq x y z
N MET A 1 22.81 2.70 -66.12
CA MET A 1 21.58 3.37 -65.63
C MET A 1 21.03 2.58 -64.43
N LYS A 2 21.31 2.99 -63.19
CA LYS A 2 20.82 2.32 -61.96
C LYS A 2 19.98 3.32 -61.14
N ARG A 3 18.83 2.83 -60.68
CA ARG A 3 17.68 3.55 -60.13
C ARG A 3 17.96 4.20 -58.76
N LYS A 4 17.40 5.40 -58.55
CA LYS A 4 17.24 6.08 -57.26
C LYS A 4 16.44 5.19 -56.29
N LYS A 5 16.94 5.00 -55.06
CA LYS A 5 16.14 4.54 -53.92
C LYS A 5 15.86 5.75 -53.03
N ASN A 6 14.60 6.18 -52.98
CA ASN A 6 14.10 7.08 -51.96
C ASN A 6 14.16 6.38 -50.60
N ARG A 7 14.78 7.04 -49.60
CA ARG A 7 14.65 6.65 -48.19
C ARG A 7 13.31 7.18 -47.68
N ILE A 8 12.43 6.27 -47.28
CA ILE A 8 11.24 6.59 -46.46
C ILE A 8 11.74 6.74 -45.03
N ILE A 9 11.77 7.96 -44.52
CA ILE A 9 11.87 8.23 -43.09
C ILE A 9 10.49 7.90 -42.52
N LYS A 10 10.37 6.83 -41.73
CA LYS A 10 9.18 6.58 -40.94
C LYS A 10 9.21 7.52 -39.74
N ASN A 11 8.37 8.55 -39.78
CA ASN A 11 8.06 9.36 -38.61
C ASN A 11 7.31 8.47 -37.61
N ILE A 12 7.94 8.10 -36.51
CA ILE A 12 7.24 7.54 -35.35
C ILE A 12 6.71 8.74 -34.57
N SER A 13 5.46 9.10 -34.84
CA SER A 13 4.70 10.00 -33.99
C SER A 13 4.28 9.20 -32.75
N LEU A 14 5.06 9.31 -31.67
CA LEU A 14 4.62 8.89 -30.34
C LEU A 14 3.68 9.98 -29.82
N GLY A 15 2.39 9.82 -30.08
CA GLY A 15 1.36 10.66 -29.45
C GLY A 15 1.17 10.24 -28.00
N ILE A 16 1.90 10.86 -27.07
CA ILE A 16 1.63 10.75 -25.63
C ILE A 16 0.54 11.77 -25.32
N THR A 17 -0.72 11.32 -25.27
CA THR A 17 -1.79 12.13 -24.66
C THR A 17 -1.61 12.10 -23.15
N LEU A 18 -0.85 13.05 -22.63
CA LEU A 18 -0.61 13.24 -21.20
C LEU A 18 -1.89 13.78 -20.55
N SER A 19 -2.67 12.92 -19.91
CA SER A 19 -3.75 13.37 -19.02
C SER A 19 -3.13 13.74 -17.69
N ILE A 20 -2.71 14.99 -17.54
CA ILE A 20 -2.21 15.54 -16.27
C ILE A 20 -3.41 15.65 -15.32
N PHE A 21 -3.63 14.63 -14.48
CA PHE A 21 -4.49 14.77 -13.31
C PHE A 21 -3.69 15.51 -12.24
N LEU A 22 -4.01 16.78 -12.02
CA LEU A 22 -3.50 17.54 -10.87
C LEU A 22 -3.98 16.85 -9.59
N LEU A 23 -3.07 16.25 -8.83
CA LEU A 23 -3.33 15.83 -7.46
C LEU A 23 -3.41 17.08 -6.59
N ILE A 24 -4.61 17.62 -6.39
CA ILE A 24 -4.84 18.66 -5.39
C ILE A 24 -4.87 17.97 -4.02
N SER A 25 -3.71 17.88 -3.38
CA SER A 25 -3.63 17.69 -1.93
C SER A 25 -4.22 18.94 -1.27
N CYS A 26 -5.26 18.76 -0.46
CA CYS A 26 -5.87 19.87 0.27
C CYS A 26 -4.94 20.33 1.40
N ASN A 27 -4.18 21.40 1.16
CA ASN A 27 -3.72 22.25 2.25
C ASN A 27 -3.90 23.73 1.90
N ASN A 28 -4.33 24.50 2.90
CA ASN A 28 -4.96 25.82 2.78
C ASN A 28 -4.12 26.88 2.03
N TYR A 29 -4.55 27.30 0.84
CA TYR A 29 -4.26 28.63 0.29
C TYR A 29 -5.50 29.26 -0.36
N LYS A 30 -5.62 30.58 -0.19
CA LYS A 30 -6.79 31.42 -0.44
C LYS A 30 -7.24 31.41 -1.91
N LYS A 31 -8.58 31.47 -2.08
CA LYS A 31 -9.34 31.65 -3.33
C LYS A 31 -8.77 32.72 -4.26
N GLU A 32 -8.66 32.39 -5.55
CA GLU A 32 -9.23 33.18 -6.64
C GLU A 32 -9.86 32.26 -7.71
N ALA A 33 -10.91 32.77 -8.35
CA ALA A 33 -11.95 32.01 -9.03
C ALA A 33 -11.69 31.79 -10.53
N GLY A 34 -12.12 30.64 -11.06
CA GLY A 34 -12.13 30.40 -12.52
C GLY A 34 -12.57 28.99 -12.93
N ALA A 35 -13.88 28.74 -12.92
CA ALA A 35 -14.64 27.79 -13.75
C ALA A 35 -14.00 26.43 -14.19
N ASN A 36 -14.35 25.34 -13.52
CA ASN A 36 -15.25 24.30 -14.08
C ASN A 36 -15.57 23.25 -13.02
N LYS A 37 -16.84 22.83 -12.97
CA LYS A 37 -17.44 21.96 -11.95
C LYS A 37 -17.60 20.54 -12.52
N GLN A 38 -17.68 19.56 -11.60
CA GLN A 38 -18.10 18.15 -11.75
C GLN A 38 -17.00 17.14 -12.15
N VAL A 39 -16.80 15.98 -11.51
CA VAL A 39 -17.67 15.14 -10.63
C VAL A 39 -16.80 14.40 -9.59
N VAL A 40 -17.12 14.52 -8.29
CA VAL A 40 -16.70 13.56 -7.25
C VAL A 40 -17.91 12.67 -7.00
N ALA A 41 -17.78 11.36 -7.24
CA ALA A 41 -18.82 10.38 -6.95
C ALA A 41 -18.55 9.75 -5.58
N GLU A 42 -19.14 10.32 -4.53
CA GLU A 42 -19.41 9.58 -3.29
C GLU A 42 -20.62 8.68 -3.54
N VAL A 43 -20.47 7.37 -3.36
CA VAL A 43 -21.60 6.44 -3.23
C VAL A 43 -21.70 6.10 -1.75
N LEU A 44 -22.59 6.80 -1.05
CA LEU A 44 -23.09 6.45 0.28
C LEU A 44 -24.36 5.62 0.10
N ASP A 45 -24.30 4.33 0.42
CA ASP A 45 -25.51 3.52 0.59
C ASP A 45 -25.90 3.50 2.07
N ASN A 46 -27.17 3.77 2.33
CA ASN A 46 -27.76 3.96 3.65
C ASN A 46 -29.03 3.10 3.73
N GLN A 47 -29.02 2.03 4.53
CA GLN A 47 -30.25 1.48 5.11
C GLN A 47 -30.06 1.00 6.55
N LYS A 48 -31.07 1.29 7.37
CA LYS A 48 -31.11 1.29 8.84
C LYS A 48 -31.60 -0.02 9.47
N ASP A 49 -31.21 -0.14 10.74
CA ASP A 49 -31.85 -0.74 11.91
C ASP A 49 -31.76 -2.26 12.14
N SER A 50 -30.88 -2.63 13.08
CA SER A 50 -31.26 -3.42 14.27
C SER A 50 -30.25 -3.19 15.40
N LYS A 51 -30.76 -2.84 16.59
CA LYS A 51 -29.98 -2.67 17.83
C LYS A 51 -29.18 -3.93 18.15
N VAL A 52 -27.88 -3.84 17.97
CA VAL A 52 -26.88 -4.69 18.63
C VAL A 52 -25.93 -3.73 19.33
N VAL A 53 -25.52 -4.06 20.56
CA VAL A 53 -24.59 -3.29 21.38
C VAL A 53 -23.34 -2.99 20.54
N GLU A 54 -23.25 -1.75 20.06
CA GLU A 54 -22.23 -1.30 19.12
C GLU A 54 -20.96 -1.00 19.91
N SER A 55 -20.08 -2.00 20.01
CA SER A 55 -18.66 -1.70 20.11
C SER A 55 -18.34 -0.80 18.92
N LYS A 56 -17.77 0.39 19.17
CA LYS A 56 -17.41 1.33 18.11
C LYS A 56 -16.65 0.55 17.03
N LYS A 57 -17.28 0.35 15.87
CA LYS A 57 -16.67 -0.38 14.76
C LYS A 57 -15.48 0.48 14.32
N GLU A 58 -14.26 -0.04 14.48
CA GLU A 58 -13.08 0.61 13.93
C GLU A 58 -13.33 0.83 12.44
N GLU A 59 -13.39 2.10 12.03
CA GLU A 59 -13.75 2.50 10.69
C GLU A 59 -12.55 2.26 9.78
N ILE A 60 -12.64 1.28 8.89
CA ILE A 60 -11.63 1.03 7.87
C ILE A 60 -11.83 2.04 6.74
N LYS A 61 -10.77 2.78 6.40
CA LYS A 61 -10.75 3.79 5.33
C LYS A 61 -9.83 3.34 4.21
N THR A 62 -10.38 3.25 3.01
CA THR A 62 -9.59 2.99 1.80
C THR A 62 -8.91 4.28 1.33
N ARG A 63 -7.63 4.17 1.00
CA ARG A 63 -6.81 5.20 0.36
C ARG A 63 -6.43 4.74 -1.04
N THR A 64 -6.35 5.69 -1.95
CA THR A 64 -5.92 5.45 -3.33
C THR A 64 -4.91 6.52 -3.70
N TYR A 65 -3.69 6.11 -4.00
CA TYR A 65 -2.65 6.98 -4.53
C TYR A 65 -2.49 6.70 -6.02
N LYS A 66 -2.66 7.71 -6.87
CA LYS A 66 -2.60 7.56 -8.33
C LYS A 66 -1.21 7.95 -8.83
N MET A 67 -0.61 7.04 -9.58
CA MET A 67 0.72 7.19 -10.16
C MET A 67 0.65 7.92 -11.50
N LYS A 68 1.77 8.50 -11.93
CA LYS A 68 1.88 9.19 -13.22
C LYS A 68 1.63 8.27 -14.43
N ASP A 69 1.97 6.99 -14.32
CA ASP A 69 1.77 5.98 -15.36
C ASP A 69 0.31 5.48 -15.47
N GLY A 70 -0.58 5.99 -14.61
CA GLY A 70 -1.99 5.63 -14.56
C GLY A 70 -2.30 4.44 -13.65
N THR A 71 -1.30 3.81 -13.03
CA THR A 71 -1.52 2.82 -11.98
C THR A 71 -1.95 3.49 -10.68
N ALA A 72 -2.43 2.70 -9.72
CA ALA A 72 -2.80 3.22 -8.42
C ALA A 72 -2.43 2.22 -7.32
N LEU A 73 -1.92 2.74 -6.21
CA LEU A 73 -1.76 2.00 -4.96
C LEU A 73 -3.04 2.13 -4.16
N VAL A 74 -3.61 1.00 -3.75
CA VAL A 74 -4.84 0.95 -2.95
C VAL A 74 -4.57 0.19 -1.67
N TYR A 75 -4.81 0.87 -0.55
CA TYR A 75 -4.56 0.34 0.78
C TYR A 75 -5.64 0.79 1.75
N ASN A 76 -5.84 0.01 2.80
CA ASN A 76 -6.87 0.21 3.80
C ASN A 76 -6.21 0.56 5.13
N LEU A 77 -6.74 1.55 5.83
CA LEU A 77 -6.25 2.03 7.13
C LEU A 77 -7.34 1.89 8.19
N ASP A 78 -6.94 1.58 9.42
CA ASP A 78 -7.74 1.82 10.62
C ASP A 78 -7.05 2.86 11.53
N ALA A 79 -7.43 2.93 12.80
CA ALA A 79 -6.82 3.85 13.76
C ALA A 79 -5.38 3.48 14.17
N LYS A 80 -4.94 2.26 13.85
CA LYS A 80 -3.63 1.68 14.21
C LYS A 80 -2.67 1.61 13.03
N GLY A 81 -3.13 1.83 11.80
CA GLY A 81 -2.27 1.88 10.62
C GLY A 81 -2.86 1.13 9.43
N ILE A 82 -1.99 0.73 8.51
CA ILE A 82 -2.38 -0.07 7.35
C ILE A 82 -2.88 -1.44 7.81
N VAL A 83 -4.05 -1.83 7.32
CA VAL A 83 -4.68 -3.11 7.63
C VAL A 83 -4.78 -4.04 6.43
N GLY A 84 -4.42 -3.56 5.24
CA GLY A 84 -4.41 -4.35 4.01
C GLY A 84 -4.08 -3.54 2.77
N PHE A 85 -3.59 -4.22 1.76
CA PHE A 85 -3.38 -3.70 0.40
C PHE A 85 -4.18 -4.55 -0.59
N ASP A 86 -4.66 -3.94 -1.67
CA ASP A 86 -5.39 -4.68 -2.72
C ASP A 86 -4.50 -5.71 -3.42
N ASP A 87 -3.19 -5.43 -3.52
CA ASP A 87 -2.19 -6.32 -4.14
C ASP A 87 -1.40 -7.16 -3.14
N TRP A 88 -1.77 -7.16 -1.85
CA TRP A 88 -1.22 -8.04 -0.83
C TRP A 88 -2.32 -8.73 0.01
N ASN A 89 -3.09 -9.56 -0.68
CA ASN A 89 -4.26 -10.22 -0.12
C ASN A 89 -3.96 -11.16 1.08
N ASP A 90 -2.81 -11.83 1.09
CA ASP A 90 -2.43 -12.69 2.22
C ASP A 90 -2.26 -11.88 3.51
N TYR A 91 -1.62 -10.71 3.46
CA TYR A 91 -1.52 -9.80 4.60
C TYR A 91 -2.89 -9.32 5.07
N ALA A 92 -3.74 -8.85 4.15
CA ALA A 92 -5.08 -8.35 4.49
C ALA A 92 -5.94 -9.42 5.21
N ILE A 93 -5.88 -10.67 4.75
CA ILE A 93 -6.60 -11.79 5.36
C ILE A 93 -6.03 -12.12 6.73
N VAL A 94 -4.71 -12.26 6.85
CA VAL A 94 -4.06 -12.63 8.11
C VAL A 94 -4.30 -11.56 9.18
N ASN A 95 -4.08 -10.29 8.86
CA ASN A 95 -4.31 -9.18 9.79
C ASN A 95 -5.79 -9.14 10.26
N SER A 96 -6.75 -9.34 9.36
CA SER A 96 -8.18 -9.41 9.72
C SER A 96 -8.50 -10.56 10.69
N GLU A 97 -7.97 -11.75 10.44
CA GLU A 97 -8.18 -12.91 11.33
C GLU A 97 -7.54 -12.69 12.71
N ILE A 98 -6.33 -12.15 12.74
CA ILE A 98 -5.59 -11.85 13.98
C ILE A 98 -6.34 -10.82 14.84
N VAL A 99 -6.86 -9.75 14.24
CA VAL A 99 -7.73 -8.78 14.93
C VAL A 99 -9.01 -9.45 15.46
N ASN A 100 -9.56 -10.43 14.74
CA ASN A 100 -10.75 -11.16 15.17
C ASN A 100 -10.48 -12.17 16.30
N PHE A 101 -9.25 -12.66 16.46
CA PHE A 101 -8.88 -13.52 17.59
C PHE A 101 -9.06 -12.81 18.93
N LYS A 102 -8.81 -11.49 19.00
CA LYS A 102 -9.07 -10.65 20.19
C LYS A 102 -10.56 -10.60 20.60
N LYS A 103 -11.47 -11.09 19.75
CA LYS A 103 -12.93 -10.96 19.92
C LYS A 103 -13.64 -12.31 20.18
N VAL A 104 -12.93 -13.43 20.13
CA VAL A 104 -13.50 -14.77 20.28
C VAL A 104 -12.87 -15.50 21.46
N ASN A 105 -13.48 -16.62 21.88
CA ASN A 105 -12.91 -17.43 22.96
C ASN A 105 -11.66 -18.19 22.50
N PHE A 106 -10.81 -18.54 23.47
CA PHE A 106 -9.54 -19.24 23.28
C PHE A 106 -9.61 -20.46 22.36
N LYS A 107 -10.58 -21.36 22.58
CA LYS A 107 -10.77 -22.58 21.76
C LYS A 107 -11.05 -22.26 20.29
N THR A 108 -11.78 -21.18 20.03
CA THR A 108 -12.07 -20.72 18.67
C THR A 108 -10.83 -20.10 18.03
N THR A 109 -10.06 -19.32 18.80
CA THR A 109 -8.77 -18.76 18.38
C THR A 109 -7.80 -19.85 17.96
N GLU A 110 -7.56 -20.86 18.80
CA GLU A 110 -6.64 -21.96 18.52
C GLU A 110 -6.99 -22.70 17.22
N ALA A 111 -8.27 -23.01 17.01
CA ALA A 111 -8.74 -23.68 15.80
C ALA A 111 -8.51 -22.82 14.55
N ARG A 112 -8.82 -21.51 14.61
CA ARG A 112 -8.65 -20.59 13.49
C ARG A 112 -7.19 -20.32 13.18
N MET A 113 -6.34 -20.22 14.21
CA MET A 113 -4.90 -20.04 14.05
C MET A 113 -4.34 -21.13 13.13
N ARG A 114 -4.60 -22.42 13.40
CA ARG A 114 -4.06 -23.52 12.57
C ARG A 114 -4.41 -23.39 11.07
N HIS A 115 -5.50 -22.70 10.72
CA HIS A 115 -5.89 -22.44 9.33
C HIS A 115 -5.10 -21.31 8.64
N LEU A 116 -4.37 -20.48 9.38
CA LEU A 116 -3.54 -19.39 8.83
C LEU A 116 -2.14 -19.84 8.40
N ASN A 117 -1.70 -21.05 8.75
CA ASN A 117 -0.31 -21.49 8.57
C ASN A 117 0.22 -21.28 7.15
N TYR A 118 -0.55 -21.68 6.14
CA TYR A 118 -0.16 -21.48 4.75
C TYR A 118 0.02 -20.00 4.41
N ARG A 119 -0.89 -19.13 4.86
CA ARG A 119 -0.86 -17.70 4.53
C ARG A 119 0.29 -16.99 5.22
N ILE A 120 0.50 -17.27 6.51
CA ILE A 120 1.59 -16.68 7.28
C ILE A 120 2.95 -17.10 6.70
N ALA A 121 3.15 -18.39 6.42
CA ALA A 121 4.36 -18.88 5.77
C ALA A 121 4.61 -18.27 4.38
N ASN A 122 3.56 -17.76 3.72
CA ASN A 122 3.62 -17.19 2.39
C ASN A 122 3.67 -15.66 2.35
N LEU A 123 3.62 -14.97 3.50
CA LEU A 123 3.67 -13.51 3.57
C LEU A 123 4.89 -12.94 2.85
N SER A 124 6.09 -13.46 3.14
CA SER A 124 7.35 -13.02 2.53
C SER A 124 7.41 -13.19 1.00
N ASN A 125 6.72 -14.20 0.48
CA ASN A 125 6.68 -14.47 -0.97
C ASN A 125 5.69 -13.54 -1.70
N THR A 126 4.72 -12.99 -0.99
CA THR A 126 3.61 -12.21 -1.56
C THR A 126 3.71 -10.72 -1.31
N ILE A 127 4.75 -10.26 -0.60
CA ILE A 127 5.01 -8.83 -0.41
C ILE A 127 5.12 -8.14 -1.78
N PRO A 128 4.32 -7.07 -2.03
CA PRO A 128 4.48 -6.23 -3.20
C PRO A 128 5.91 -5.68 -3.31
N PRO A 129 6.51 -5.62 -4.51
CA PRO A 129 7.90 -5.20 -4.67
C PRO A 129 8.23 -3.83 -4.06
N TYR A 130 7.29 -2.88 -4.07
CA TYR A 130 7.48 -1.54 -3.51
C TYR A 130 7.44 -1.47 -1.98
N LEU A 131 7.09 -2.57 -1.32
CA LEU A 131 7.09 -2.71 0.15
C LEU A 131 8.26 -3.56 0.65
N LYS A 132 9.15 -4.07 -0.22
CA LYS A 132 10.28 -4.92 0.17
C LYS A 132 11.47 -4.11 0.70
N THR A 133 11.23 -3.34 1.75
CA THR A 133 12.29 -2.72 2.55
C THR A 133 12.89 -3.76 3.51
N GLU A 134 14.08 -3.48 4.06
CA GLU A 134 14.74 -4.35 5.05
C GLU A 134 13.83 -4.56 6.27
N GLU A 135 13.30 -3.48 6.86
CA GLU A 135 12.41 -3.52 8.03
C GLU A 135 11.13 -4.32 7.77
N VAL A 136 10.44 -4.13 6.64
CA VAL A 136 9.23 -4.91 6.30
C VAL A 136 9.54 -6.39 6.12
N LEU A 137 10.72 -6.73 5.58
CA LEU A 137 11.15 -8.11 5.44
C LEU A 137 11.52 -8.74 6.79
N GLU A 138 12.16 -7.98 7.69
CA GLU A 138 12.45 -8.37 9.07
C GLU A 138 11.17 -8.63 9.85
N ASP A 139 10.23 -7.70 9.86
CA ASP A 139 8.96 -7.83 10.58
C ASP A 139 8.11 -8.99 10.09
N VAL A 140 8.09 -9.23 8.77
CA VAL A 140 7.41 -10.41 8.22
C VAL A 140 8.11 -11.69 8.67
N ALA A 141 9.44 -11.71 8.77
CA ALA A 141 10.18 -12.86 9.27
C ALA A 141 9.93 -13.10 10.77
N ASP A 142 9.84 -12.03 11.56
CA ASP A 142 9.50 -12.08 12.99
C ASP A 142 8.08 -12.62 13.21
N ILE A 143 7.09 -12.15 12.45
CA ILE A 143 5.74 -12.72 12.45
C ILE A 143 5.78 -14.23 12.16
N GLN A 144 6.53 -14.63 11.13
CA GLN A 144 6.64 -16.04 10.74
C GLN A 144 7.31 -16.88 11.83
N LYS A 145 8.29 -16.31 12.56
CA LYS A 145 8.96 -16.94 13.69
C LYS A 145 8.00 -17.11 14.87
N GLU A 146 7.41 -16.03 15.38
CA GLU A 146 6.56 -16.12 16.57
C GLU A 146 5.29 -16.93 16.32
N TYR A 147 4.72 -16.84 15.11
CA TYR A 147 3.60 -17.68 14.75
C TYR A 147 3.96 -19.16 14.69
N LYS A 148 5.18 -19.50 14.25
CA LYS A 148 5.66 -20.88 14.24
C LYS A 148 5.80 -21.42 15.66
N GLU A 149 6.42 -20.66 16.56
CA GLU A 149 6.55 -21.01 17.99
C GLU A 149 5.16 -21.24 18.62
N LEU A 150 4.19 -20.37 18.30
CA LEU A 150 2.80 -20.47 18.75
C LEU A 150 2.08 -21.76 18.29
N ILE A 151 2.35 -22.29 17.10
CA ILE A 151 1.65 -23.49 16.58
C ILE A 151 2.40 -24.82 16.82
N GLU A 152 3.69 -24.77 17.17
CA GLU A 152 4.53 -25.95 17.37
C GLU A 152 4.33 -26.61 18.75
N ASP A 153 4.04 -25.83 19.80
CA ASP A 153 3.76 -26.39 21.12
C ASP A 153 2.31 -26.85 21.26
N THR A 154 2.07 -28.12 20.88
CA THR A 154 0.74 -28.73 20.98
C THR A 154 0.27 -29.03 22.41
N ASN A 155 1.14 -28.91 23.41
CA ASN A 155 0.83 -29.19 24.82
C ASN A 155 0.89 -27.93 25.70
N ALA A 156 1.09 -26.75 25.10
CA ALA A 156 1.11 -25.48 25.80
C ALA A 156 -0.16 -25.28 26.63
N SER A 157 0.02 -24.71 27.82
CA SER A 157 -1.08 -24.25 28.67
C SER A 157 -1.80 -23.08 28.02
N GLU A 158 -3.04 -22.83 28.44
CA GLU A 158 -3.82 -21.67 27.97
C GLU A 158 -3.08 -20.35 28.22
N LYS A 159 -2.32 -20.26 29.31
CA LYS A 159 -1.48 -19.10 29.63
C LYS A 159 -0.35 -18.92 28.62
N GLU A 160 0.39 -19.98 28.31
CA GLU A 160 1.49 -19.94 27.33
C GLU A 160 0.99 -19.59 25.93
N VAL A 161 -0.13 -20.19 25.49
CA VAL A 161 -0.72 -19.85 24.19
C VAL A 161 -1.19 -18.39 24.15
N ALA A 162 -1.71 -17.85 25.25
CA ALA A 162 -2.10 -16.44 25.32
C ALA A 162 -0.88 -15.51 25.28
N GLU A 163 0.23 -15.88 25.94
CA GLU A 163 1.49 -15.11 25.91
C GLU A 163 2.10 -15.13 24.50
N ASN A 164 2.24 -16.30 23.88
CA ASN A 164 2.75 -16.43 22.50
C ASN A 164 1.86 -15.74 21.47
N LEU A 165 0.53 -15.69 21.71
CA LEU A 165 -0.39 -14.97 20.83
C LEU A 165 -0.24 -13.46 20.96
N GLU A 166 0.08 -12.94 22.14
CA GLU A 166 0.39 -11.53 22.34
C GLU A 166 1.68 -11.15 21.60
N GLU A 167 2.71 -12.00 21.63
CA GLU A 167 3.94 -11.79 20.85
C GLU A 167 3.64 -11.70 19.34
N VAL A 168 2.78 -12.58 18.81
CA VAL A 168 2.31 -12.46 17.42
C VAL A 168 1.58 -11.15 17.18
N TYR A 169 0.75 -10.68 18.13
CA TYR A 169 0.08 -9.38 17.98
C TYR A 169 1.05 -8.21 17.96
N GLU A 170 2.08 -8.22 18.80
CA GLU A 170 3.13 -7.21 18.84
C GLU A 170 3.84 -7.15 17.47
N LYS A 171 4.25 -8.29 16.92
CA LYS A 171 4.89 -8.35 15.59
C LYS A 171 4.00 -7.87 14.45
N PHE A 172 2.68 -8.03 14.57
CA PHE A 172 1.75 -7.44 13.60
C PHE A 172 1.58 -5.93 13.76
N ASP A 173 1.71 -5.40 14.97
CA ASP A 173 1.63 -3.95 15.19
C ASP A 173 2.95 -3.29 14.77
N ASP A 174 4.11 -3.93 14.98
CA ASP A 174 5.42 -3.52 14.43
C ASP A 174 5.36 -3.43 12.89
N LEU A 175 4.91 -4.51 12.22
CA LEU A 175 4.75 -4.51 10.77
C LEU A 175 3.83 -3.37 10.27
N LYS A 176 2.79 -2.99 11.01
CA LYS A 176 1.93 -1.87 10.60
C LYS A 176 2.64 -0.54 10.67
N GLU A 177 3.48 -0.34 11.68
CA GLU A 177 4.33 0.84 11.81
C GLU A 177 5.24 0.95 10.57
N GLU A 178 5.98 -0.12 10.26
CA GLU A 178 6.91 -0.14 9.12
C GLU A 178 6.20 0.01 7.76
N LEU A 179 5.00 -0.55 7.61
CA LEU A 179 4.19 -0.35 6.41
C LEU A 179 3.72 1.10 6.27
N ASN A 180 3.33 1.76 7.37
CA ASN A 180 2.95 3.17 7.34
C ASN A 180 4.16 4.01 6.91
N GLU A 181 5.31 3.83 7.55
CA GLU A 181 6.53 4.57 7.23
C GLU A 181 6.98 4.36 5.79
N THR A 182 6.95 3.11 5.34
CA THR A 182 7.30 2.74 3.96
C THR A 182 6.37 3.42 2.96
N MET A 183 5.06 3.43 3.23
CA MET A 183 4.08 4.08 2.35
C MET A 183 4.19 5.61 2.36
N GLU A 184 4.41 6.23 3.51
CA GLU A 184 4.64 7.68 3.59
C GLU A 184 5.88 8.09 2.79
N ARG A 185 6.98 7.33 2.93
CA ARG A 185 8.22 7.59 2.21
C ARG A 185 8.06 7.36 0.70
N TYR A 186 7.36 6.29 0.31
CA TYR A 186 7.05 6.00 -1.10
C TYR A 186 6.24 7.13 -1.73
N ILE A 187 5.14 7.55 -1.09
CA ILE A 187 4.27 8.62 -1.59
C ILE A 187 5.05 9.93 -1.71
N LYS A 188 5.86 10.27 -0.70
CA LYS A 188 6.66 11.48 -0.71
C LYS A 188 7.63 11.55 -1.89
N ILE A 189 8.34 10.45 -2.19
CA ILE A 189 9.26 10.41 -3.34
C ILE A 189 8.52 10.64 -4.67
N HIS A 190 7.31 10.09 -4.83
CA HIS A 190 6.51 10.37 -6.02
C HIS A 190 6.01 11.81 -6.08
N ASP A 191 5.57 12.36 -4.95
CA ASP A 191 5.11 13.75 -4.88
C ASP A 191 6.25 14.72 -5.24
N ASP A 192 7.45 14.53 -4.67
CA ASP A 192 8.65 15.32 -4.97
C ASP A 192 9.03 15.21 -6.46
N ALA A 193 9.05 13.99 -7.02
CA ALA A 193 9.33 13.77 -8.45
C ALA A 193 8.30 14.43 -9.38
N ILE A 194 7.02 14.45 -8.98
CA ILE A 194 5.94 15.09 -9.74
C ILE A 194 6.08 16.62 -9.68
N GLU A 195 6.45 17.18 -8.53
CA GLU A 195 6.67 18.62 -8.36
C GLU A 195 7.77 19.11 -9.31
N GLU A 196 8.96 18.50 -9.27
CA GLU A 196 10.09 18.83 -10.14
C GLU A 196 9.74 18.71 -11.63
N PHE A 197 9.03 17.63 -12.02
CA PHE A 197 8.52 17.48 -13.38
C PHE A 197 7.64 18.65 -13.81
N ILE A 198 6.74 19.11 -12.94
CA ILE A 198 5.79 20.18 -13.23
C ILE A 198 6.52 21.52 -13.39
N GLU A 199 7.55 21.79 -12.59
CA GLU A 199 8.35 23.02 -12.68
C GLU A 199 9.04 23.13 -14.04
N GLU A 200 9.83 22.12 -14.41
CA GLU A 200 10.56 22.08 -15.68
C GLU A 200 9.61 22.03 -16.90
N TYR A 201 8.47 21.35 -16.77
CA TYR A 201 7.46 21.31 -17.82
C TYR A 201 6.84 22.70 -18.07
N LYS A 202 6.56 23.48 -17.03
CA LYS A 202 6.03 24.85 -17.16
C LYS A 202 7.01 25.78 -17.86
N GLU A 203 8.31 25.52 -17.75
CA GLU A 203 9.37 26.24 -18.47
C GLU A 203 9.54 25.77 -19.94
N GLY A 204 8.76 24.78 -20.38
CA GLY A 204 8.82 24.22 -21.72
C GLY A 204 10.00 23.27 -21.94
N LYS A 205 10.72 22.89 -20.89
CA LYS A 205 11.91 22.02 -20.93
C LYS A 205 11.52 20.56 -20.74
N ILE A 206 10.76 20.01 -21.69
CA ILE A 206 10.17 18.67 -21.58
C ILE A 206 11.20 17.56 -21.33
N MET A 207 12.38 17.63 -21.96
CA MET A 207 13.42 16.61 -21.75
C MET A 207 14.02 16.67 -20.34
N ALA A 208 14.26 17.87 -19.82
CA ALA A 208 14.76 18.08 -18.46
C ALA A 208 13.73 17.59 -17.44
N ALA A 209 12.44 17.95 -17.62
CA ALA A 209 11.37 17.45 -16.75
C ALA A 209 11.34 15.91 -16.66
N ILE A 210 11.52 15.22 -17.79
CA ILE A 210 11.57 13.74 -17.81
C ILE A 210 12.82 13.22 -17.10
N GLU A 211 13.96 13.89 -17.27
CA GLU A 211 15.21 13.54 -16.61
C GLU A 211 15.08 13.66 -15.09
N GLU A 212 14.67 14.82 -14.58
CA GLU A 212 14.47 15.09 -13.15
C GLU A 212 13.51 14.07 -12.50
N TYR A 213 12.34 13.83 -13.12
CA TYR A 213 11.41 12.81 -12.63
C TYR A 213 12.06 11.43 -12.50
N ASN A 214 12.85 11.03 -13.50
CA ASN A 214 13.51 9.72 -13.48
C ASN A 214 14.69 9.69 -12.51
N GLU A 215 15.27 10.83 -12.14
CA GLU A 215 16.30 10.93 -11.13
C GLU A 215 15.70 10.79 -9.73
N GLU A 216 14.64 11.54 -9.43
CA GLU A 216 13.95 11.48 -8.13
C GLU A 216 13.35 10.09 -7.85
N ILE A 217 12.71 9.46 -8.84
CA ILE A 217 12.12 8.12 -8.66
C ILE A 217 13.17 7.03 -8.37
N LYS A 218 14.46 7.23 -8.72
CA LYS A 218 15.52 6.27 -8.35
C LYS A 218 15.76 6.20 -6.84
N GLU A 219 15.29 7.17 -6.05
CA GLU A 219 15.37 7.09 -4.59
C GLU A 219 14.57 5.88 -4.06
N LEU A 220 13.55 5.42 -4.78
CA LEU A 220 12.84 4.18 -4.45
C LEU A 220 13.77 2.96 -4.45
N ASP A 221 14.75 2.89 -5.37
CA ASP A 221 15.72 1.80 -5.43
C ASP A 221 16.65 1.76 -4.21
N LYS A 222 16.69 2.83 -3.41
CA LYS A 222 17.44 2.86 -2.14
C LYS A 222 16.63 2.39 -0.95
N MET A 223 15.30 2.43 -1.05
CA MET A 223 14.40 1.87 -0.02
C MET A 223 14.29 0.36 -0.14
N ILE A 224 14.28 -0.16 -1.36
CA ILE A 224 14.04 -1.58 -1.62
C ILE A 224 15.31 -2.40 -1.41
N GLU A 225 15.20 -3.48 -0.67
CA GLU A 225 16.28 -4.43 -0.49
C GLU A 225 16.61 -5.11 -1.83
N LYS A 226 17.88 -5.01 -2.23
CA LYS A 226 18.37 -5.60 -3.49
C LYS A 226 18.78 -7.04 -3.25
N LYS A 227 18.07 -7.96 -3.90
CA LYS A 227 18.42 -9.40 -3.93
C LYS A 227 19.71 -9.70 -4.68
#